data_AF-A0A1G5RU67-F1
#
_entry.id   AF-A0A1G5RU67-F1
#
_cell.length_a   1.000
_cell.length_b   1.000
_cell.length_c   1.000
_cell.angle_alpha   90.00
_cell.angle_beta   90.00
_cell.angle_gamma   90.00
#
_symmetry.space_group_name_H-M   'P 1'
#
loop_
_entity.id
_entity.type
_entity.pdbx_description
1 polymer ?
#
loop_
_entity_poly.entity_id
_entity_poly.type
_entity_poly.pdbx_seq_one_letter_code
_entity_poly.pdbx_strand_id
1 'polypeptide(L)'
;MLGAIYGDICGSFFEHHNVKSKEVDLWTHVSRFTDDTVLTVATMEAILEGLSFSERYRSYFLRYPHAGFGSGFANWALSGSETPYNSYGNGAAMRVSPVAWACDTLQESLDMAAATAEVTHNHPEGVKGAKAIAGAVFLTRQGKDRETVRSWIETTFDYDLSEPIDSIRSWYRFDVSCQGSVPQAIRAWLESTSLEDAIRNAISIGGDSDTLACMAGAIAEAEFGLTDNERYRIFSRLDPGLSKVVQAFYKRFVEI
;
A
#
# COMPACT_ATOMS: atom_id res chain seq x y z
N MET A 1 2.54 4.03 -6.46
CA MET A 1 1.12 4.33 -6.27
C MET A 1 0.19 3.57 -7.23
N LEU A 2 0.33 3.66 -8.55
CA LEU A 2 -0.45 2.84 -9.50
C LEU A 2 -0.17 1.34 -9.32
N GLY A 3 1.06 0.95 -9.00
CA GLY A 3 1.38 -0.42 -8.61
C GLY A 3 0.68 -0.85 -7.31
N ALA A 4 0.43 0.09 -6.39
CA ALA A 4 -0.35 -0.17 -5.18
C ALA A 4 -1.81 -0.46 -5.51
N ILE A 5 -2.41 0.40 -6.35
CA ILE A 5 -3.78 0.22 -6.86
C ILE A 5 -3.90 -1.08 -7.66
N TYR A 6 -2.88 -1.42 -8.46
CA TYR A 6 -2.88 -2.67 -9.23
C TYR A 6 -2.84 -3.88 -8.31
N GLY A 7 -1.99 -3.83 -7.28
CA GLY A 7 -1.87 -4.86 -6.26
C GLY A 7 -3.17 -5.10 -5.51
N ASP A 8 -3.80 -4.04 -4.99
CA ASP A 8 -5.13 -4.09 -4.37
C ASP A 8 -6.13 -4.80 -5.30
N ILE A 9 -6.34 -4.29 -6.52
CA ILE A 9 -7.33 -4.85 -7.45
C ILE A 9 -7.07 -6.33 -7.73
N CYS A 10 -5.80 -6.72 -7.91
CA CYS A 10 -5.44 -8.12 -8.14
C CYS A 10 -5.69 -9.00 -6.91
N GLY A 11 -5.39 -8.48 -5.71
CA GLY A 11 -5.47 -9.21 -4.45
C GLY A 11 -6.88 -9.29 -3.86
N SER A 12 -7.79 -8.39 -4.24
CA SER A 12 -9.12 -8.21 -3.62
C SER A 12 -9.97 -9.49 -3.57
N PHE A 13 -9.86 -10.35 -4.58
CA PHE A 13 -10.59 -11.62 -4.60
C PHE A 13 -9.95 -12.65 -3.65
N PHE A 14 -8.61 -12.65 -3.59
CA PHE A 14 -7.83 -13.64 -2.86
C PHE A 14 -7.79 -13.39 -1.35
N GLU A 15 -8.11 -12.18 -0.88
CA GLU A 15 -8.28 -11.88 0.55
C GLU A 15 -9.21 -12.91 1.23
N HIS A 16 -10.35 -13.22 0.60
CA HIS A 16 -11.31 -14.22 1.08
C HIS A 16 -11.18 -15.60 0.41
N HIS A 17 -10.31 -15.72 -0.60
CA HIS A 17 -10.08 -16.94 -1.36
C HIS A 17 -8.57 -17.18 -1.50
N ASN A 18 -7.88 -17.26 -0.36
CA ASN A 18 -6.42 -17.38 -0.31
C ASN A 18 -5.92 -18.53 -1.18
N VAL A 19 -4.78 -18.29 -1.83
CA VAL A 19 -4.08 -19.25 -2.68
C VAL A 19 -2.62 -19.33 -2.29
N LYS A 20 -2.02 -20.52 -2.38
CA LYS A 20 -0.60 -20.76 -2.10
C LYS A 20 0.21 -21.00 -3.38
N SER A 21 -0.12 -20.26 -4.43
CA SER A 21 0.45 -20.41 -5.78
C SER A 21 0.55 -19.06 -6.48
N LYS A 22 1.56 -18.91 -7.34
CA LYS A 22 1.70 -17.77 -8.27
C LYS A 22 0.90 -17.97 -9.55
N GLU A 23 0.54 -19.21 -9.87
CA GLU A 23 -0.17 -19.62 -11.09
C GLU A 23 -1.68 -19.37 -10.96
N VAL A 24 -2.05 -18.10 -10.87
CA VAL A 24 -3.44 -17.65 -10.79
C VAL A 24 -3.74 -16.56 -11.81
N ASP A 25 -5.01 -16.43 -12.19
CA ASP A 25 -5.45 -15.26 -12.95
C ASP A 25 -5.63 -14.09 -11.99
N LEU A 26 -4.77 -13.07 -12.12
CA LEU A 26 -4.80 -11.88 -11.28
C LEU A 26 -5.95 -10.93 -11.64
N TRP A 27 -6.44 -11.00 -12.88
CA TRP A 27 -7.35 -9.99 -13.43
C TRP A 27 -8.66 -10.62 -13.88
N THR A 28 -9.52 -10.89 -12.91
CA THR A 28 -10.82 -11.54 -13.14
C THR A 28 -11.96 -10.53 -13.11
N HIS A 29 -13.16 -10.93 -13.50
CA HIS A 29 -14.34 -10.06 -13.44
C HIS A 29 -14.69 -9.62 -12.01
N VAL A 30 -14.27 -10.37 -10.99
CA VAL A 30 -14.51 -10.07 -9.56
C VAL A 30 -13.42 -9.21 -8.90
N SER A 31 -12.27 -9.04 -9.55
CA SER A 31 -11.20 -8.13 -9.11
C SER A 31 -11.72 -6.68 -9.04
N ARG A 32 -11.54 -6.00 -7.91
CA ARG A 32 -12.05 -4.63 -7.68
C ARG A 32 -11.12 -3.88 -6.74
N PHE A 33 -11.15 -2.56 -6.78
CA PHE A 33 -10.45 -1.77 -5.78
C PHE A 33 -11.15 -1.89 -4.41
N THR A 34 -10.37 -1.75 -3.33
CA THR A 34 -10.85 -1.78 -1.94
C THR A 34 -10.53 -0.48 -1.20
N ASP A 35 -10.57 -0.48 0.13
CA ASP A 35 -10.15 0.64 0.95
C ASP A 35 -8.66 0.98 0.78
N ASP A 36 -7.81 0.04 0.37
CA ASP A 36 -6.41 0.27 -0.01
C ASP A 36 -6.30 1.38 -1.06
N THR A 37 -6.94 1.19 -2.21
CA THR A 37 -6.98 2.19 -3.29
C THR A 37 -7.70 3.45 -2.84
N VAL A 38 -8.87 3.32 -2.21
CA VAL A 38 -9.69 4.47 -1.79
C VAL A 38 -8.88 5.40 -0.88
N LEU A 39 -8.15 4.85 0.09
CA LEU A 39 -7.33 5.64 1.00
C LEU A 39 -5.99 6.06 0.39
N THR A 40 -5.42 5.29 -0.54
CA THR A 40 -4.26 5.72 -1.34
C THR A 40 -4.60 6.98 -2.13
N VAL A 41 -5.76 7.00 -2.80
CA VAL A 41 -6.24 8.16 -3.57
C VAL A 41 -6.62 9.31 -2.63
N ALA A 42 -7.15 9.02 -1.45
CA ALA A 42 -7.39 10.03 -0.42
C ALA A 42 -6.08 10.71 0.04
N THR A 43 -5.00 9.94 0.23
CA THR A 43 -3.66 10.48 0.52
C THR A 43 -3.17 11.38 -0.61
N MET A 44 -3.35 10.96 -1.88
CA MET A 44 -3.01 11.81 -3.04
C MET A 44 -3.74 13.14 -3.03
N GLU A 45 -5.08 13.12 -2.83
CA GLU A 45 -5.90 14.33 -2.85
C GLU A 45 -5.54 15.27 -1.70
N ALA A 46 -5.28 14.73 -0.50
CA ALA A 46 -4.84 15.52 0.65
C ALA A 46 -3.52 16.25 0.38
N ILE A 47 -2.53 15.56 -0.22
CA ILE A 47 -1.24 16.16 -0.61
C ILE A 47 -1.42 17.23 -1.69
N LEU A 48 -2.22 16.95 -2.72
CA LEU A 48 -2.45 17.87 -3.84
C LEU A 48 -3.06 19.20 -3.38
N GLU A 49 -4.04 19.12 -2.48
CA GLU A 49 -4.83 20.26 -2.01
C GLU A 49 -4.25 20.90 -0.73
N GLY A 50 -3.25 20.28 -0.11
CA GLY A 50 -2.67 20.75 1.15
C GLY A 50 -3.65 20.66 2.33
N LEU A 51 -4.46 19.60 2.38
CA LEU A 51 -5.54 19.43 3.34
C LEU A 51 -5.21 18.40 4.43
N SER A 52 -6.01 18.41 5.50
CA SER A 52 -5.89 17.42 6.56
C SER A 52 -6.12 16.00 6.04
N PHE A 53 -5.21 15.08 6.38
CA PHE A 53 -5.38 13.65 6.12
C PHE A 53 -6.63 13.10 6.80
N SER A 54 -6.94 13.51 8.04
CA SER A 54 -8.10 13.00 8.77
C SER A 54 -9.42 13.38 8.08
N GLU A 55 -9.57 14.65 7.70
CA GLU A 55 -10.74 15.14 6.98
C GLU A 55 -10.92 14.42 5.64
N ARG A 56 -9.81 14.24 4.90
CA ARG A 56 -9.85 13.60 3.59
C ARG A 56 -10.18 12.12 3.70
N TYR A 57 -9.58 11.40 4.65
CA TYR A 57 -9.90 9.99 4.91
C TYR A 57 -11.37 9.79 5.29
N ARG A 58 -11.95 10.65 6.13
CA ARG A 58 -13.40 10.59 6.43
C ARG A 58 -14.26 10.87 5.21
N SER A 59 -13.89 11.87 4.41
CA SER A 59 -14.61 12.19 3.16
C SER A 59 -14.64 11.00 2.20
N TYR A 60 -13.52 10.29 2.03
CA TYR A 60 -13.49 9.09 1.19
C TYR A 60 -14.25 7.92 1.79
N PHE A 61 -14.18 7.71 3.10
CA PHE A 61 -14.99 6.71 3.79
C PHE A 61 -16.50 6.92 3.51
N LEU A 62 -16.98 8.16 3.62
CA LEU A 62 -18.39 8.49 3.36
C LEU A 62 -18.77 8.35 1.88
N ARG A 63 -17.83 8.59 0.94
CA ARG A 63 -18.05 8.42 -0.50
C ARG A 63 -18.06 6.96 -0.93
N TYR A 64 -17.28 6.10 -0.26
CA TYR A 64 -17.09 4.69 -0.63
C TYR A 64 -17.35 3.73 0.55
N PRO A 65 -18.51 3.78 1.24
CA PRO A 65 -18.73 3.10 2.51
C PRO A 65 -18.63 1.57 2.46
N HIS A 66 -18.60 0.97 1.27
CA HIS A 66 -18.52 -0.47 1.03
C HIS A 66 -17.17 -0.93 0.46
N ALA A 67 -16.13 -0.10 0.59
CA ALA A 67 -14.80 -0.39 0.01
C ALA A 67 -14.03 -1.52 0.71
N GLY A 68 -14.33 -1.85 1.98
CA GLY A 68 -13.61 -2.91 2.71
C GLY A 68 -13.08 -2.51 4.09
N PHE A 69 -13.25 -1.25 4.50
CA PHE A 69 -12.64 -0.69 5.72
C PHE A 69 -12.71 -1.57 6.97
N GLY A 70 -11.57 -1.73 7.62
CA GLY A 70 -11.49 -2.33 8.95
C GLY A 70 -12.40 -1.63 9.98
N SER A 71 -12.96 -2.42 10.91
CA SER A 71 -13.97 -1.96 11.88
C SER A 71 -13.52 -0.77 12.74
N GLY A 72 -12.24 -0.75 13.16
CA GLY A 72 -11.66 0.37 13.89
C GLY A 72 -11.65 1.67 13.08
N PHE A 73 -11.27 1.59 11.81
CA PHE A 73 -11.26 2.75 10.90
C PHE A 73 -12.68 3.25 10.64
N ALA A 74 -13.62 2.35 10.36
CA ALA A 74 -15.02 2.70 10.14
C ALA A 74 -15.64 3.40 11.36
N ASN A 75 -15.40 2.87 12.56
CA ASN A 75 -15.86 3.49 13.81
C ASN A 75 -15.27 4.88 14.01
N TRP A 76 -13.97 5.04 13.78
CA TRP A 76 -13.31 6.35 13.84
C TRP A 76 -13.92 7.34 12.84
N ALA A 77 -14.11 6.93 11.59
CA ALA A 77 -14.64 7.79 10.54
C ALA A 77 -16.08 8.24 10.83
N LEU A 78 -16.93 7.32 11.31
CA LEU A 78 -18.33 7.61 11.68
C LEU A 78 -18.45 8.46 12.95
N SER A 79 -17.50 8.37 13.87
CA SER A 79 -17.54 9.13 15.12
C SER A 79 -17.38 10.64 14.94
N GLY A 80 -16.76 11.07 13.84
CA GLY A 80 -16.35 12.46 13.62
C GLY A 80 -15.25 12.95 14.57
N SER A 81 -14.68 12.07 15.40
CA SER A 81 -13.61 12.39 16.35
C SER A 81 -12.26 12.50 15.65
N GLU A 82 -11.47 13.53 15.98
CA GLU A 82 -10.06 13.65 15.58
C GLU A 82 -9.11 12.73 16.37
N THR A 83 -9.59 12.10 17.43
CA THR A 83 -8.77 11.21 18.26
C THR A 83 -8.51 9.89 17.52
N PRO A 84 -7.24 9.51 17.26
CA PRO A 84 -6.92 8.21 16.68
C PRO A 84 -7.20 7.08 17.67
N TYR A 85 -7.30 5.84 17.17
CA TYR A 85 -7.78 4.69 17.94
C TYR A 85 -6.69 3.68 18.32
N ASN A 86 -5.42 4.13 18.39
CA ASN A 86 -4.25 3.33 18.80
C ASN A 86 -4.09 2.01 18.05
N SER A 87 -4.36 2.02 16.76
CA SER A 87 -4.24 0.84 15.90
C SER A 87 -2.80 0.57 15.46
N TYR A 88 -2.42 -0.71 15.52
CA TYR A 88 -1.19 -1.26 14.95
C TYR A 88 -1.42 -1.92 13.57
N GLY A 89 -2.62 -1.77 13.02
CA GLY A 89 -3.02 -2.37 11.74
C GLY A 89 -2.27 -1.83 10.52
N ASN A 90 -2.20 -2.63 9.47
CA ASN A 90 -1.54 -2.36 8.20
C ASN A 90 -2.25 -1.30 7.33
N GLY A 91 -3.47 -0.88 7.70
CA GLY A 91 -4.21 0.17 7.02
C GLY A 91 -3.48 1.52 6.94
N ALA A 92 -2.49 1.77 7.82
CA ALA A 92 -1.59 2.91 7.70
C ALA A 92 -0.56 2.74 6.56
N ALA A 93 -0.01 1.54 6.41
CA ALA A 93 1.04 1.22 5.44
C ALA A 93 0.50 1.07 4.01
N MET A 94 -0.72 0.55 3.84
CA MET A 94 -1.30 0.33 2.52
C MET A 94 -1.53 1.62 1.72
N ARG A 95 -1.82 2.74 2.40
CA ARG A 95 -2.21 4.02 1.78
C ARG A 95 -1.09 5.05 1.68
N VAL A 96 0.11 4.72 2.13
CA VAL A 96 1.20 5.69 2.37
C VAL A 96 2.01 5.98 1.11
N SER A 97 1.96 5.10 0.10
CA SER A 97 2.86 5.17 -1.06
C SER A 97 2.92 6.53 -1.78
N PRO A 98 1.86 7.36 -1.85
CA PRO A 98 1.95 8.68 -2.49
C PRO A 98 2.92 9.65 -1.82
N VAL A 99 3.13 9.53 -0.51
CA VAL A 99 4.07 10.37 0.25
C VAL A 99 5.47 10.30 -0.34
N ALA A 100 5.92 9.08 -0.66
CA ALA A 100 7.25 8.84 -1.20
C ALA A 100 7.49 9.51 -2.55
N TRP A 101 6.42 9.83 -3.30
CA TRP A 101 6.52 10.52 -4.59
C TRP A 101 6.46 12.04 -4.46
N ALA A 102 5.76 12.55 -3.44
CA ALA A 102 5.59 13.98 -3.20
C ALA A 102 6.73 14.65 -2.43
N CYS A 103 7.62 13.88 -1.81
CA CYS A 103 8.75 14.38 -1.03
C CYS A 103 10.08 14.32 -1.79
N ASP A 104 10.98 15.26 -1.48
CA ASP A 104 12.31 15.37 -2.10
C ASP A 104 13.39 14.64 -1.29
N THR A 105 13.20 14.52 0.03
CA THR A 105 14.13 13.83 0.93
C THR A 105 13.49 12.63 1.63
N LEU A 106 14.33 11.67 2.04
CA LEU A 106 13.87 10.51 2.81
C LEU A 106 13.24 10.96 4.13
N GLN A 107 13.86 11.93 4.82
CA GLN A 107 13.35 12.41 6.12
C GLN A 107 11.96 13.03 5.98
N GLU A 108 11.74 13.89 4.99
CA GLU A 108 10.40 14.44 4.70
C GLU A 108 9.38 13.34 4.38
N SER A 109 9.78 12.32 3.62
CA SER A 109 8.92 11.17 3.32
C SER A 109 8.57 10.39 4.58
N LEU A 110 9.50 10.22 5.53
CA LEU A 110 9.24 9.52 6.79
C LEU A 110 8.34 10.33 7.72
N ASP A 111 8.55 11.64 7.79
CA ASP A 111 7.75 12.53 8.65
C ASP A 111 6.32 12.67 8.12
N MET A 112 6.15 12.84 6.81
CA MET A 112 4.82 12.85 6.20
C MET A 112 4.14 11.48 6.30
N ALA A 113 4.88 10.37 6.16
CA ALA A 113 4.34 9.03 6.38
C ALA A 113 3.81 8.87 7.81
N ALA A 114 4.53 9.38 8.81
CA ALA A 114 4.06 9.41 10.20
C ALA A 114 2.74 10.17 10.32
N ALA A 115 2.66 11.37 9.73
CA ALA A 115 1.46 12.20 9.76
C ALA A 115 0.25 11.49 9.11
N THR A 116 0.44 10.72 8.03
CA THR A 116 -0.65 9.92 7.43
C THR A 116 -1.11 8.76 8.32
N ALA A 117 -0.22 8.21 9.15
CA ALA A 117 -0.52 7.08 10.03
C ALA A 117 -1.21 7.56 11.31
N GLU A 118 -0.65 8.58 11.97
CA GLU A 118 -1.04 9.04 13.31
C GLU A 118 -2.49 9.51 13.41
N VAL A 119 -3.12 9.92 12.30
CA VAL A 119 -4.55 10.28 12.28
C VAL A 119 -5.50 9.12 12.60
N THR A 120 -5.03 7.87 12.52
CA THR A 120 -5.84 6.66 12.80
C THR A 120 -5.08 5.55 13.54
N HIS A 121 -3.81 5.36 13.21
CA HIS A 121 -2.92 4.28 13.64
C HIS A 121 -1.73 4.84 14.42
N ASN A 122 -2.01 5.57 15.51
CA ASN A 122 -0.97 6.20 16.34
C ASN A 122 -0.21 5.21 17.26
N HIS A 123 -0.42 3.90 17.09
CA HIS A 123 0.44 2.91 17.73
C HIS A 123 1.82 2.90 17.06
N PRO A 124 2.94 2.72 17.80
CA PRO A 124 4.28 2.70 17.22
C PRO A 124 4.45 1.77 16.02
N GLU A 125 3.89 0.55 16.07
CA GLU A 125 3.92 -0.38 14.94
C GLU A 125 3.12 0.10 13.70
N GLY A 126 2.02 0.83 13.90
CA GLY A 126 1.25 1.43 12.81
C GLY A 126 2.07 2.48 12.05
N VAL A 127 2.70 3.39 12.81
CA VAL A 127 3.60 4.43 12.28
C VAL A 127 4.85 3.82 11.65
N LYS A 128 5.44 2.81 12.29
CA LYS A 128 6.62 2.08 11.80
C LYS A 128 6.34 1.42 10.45
N GLY A 129 5.22 0.73 10.30
CA GLY A 129 4.84 0.10 9.04
C GLY A 129 4.66 1.10 7.89
N ALA A 130 4.00 2.23 8.15
CA ALA A 130 3.84 3.30 7.17
C ALA A 130 5.19 3.92 6.76
N LYS A 131 6.08 4.18 7.72
CA LYS A 131 7.43 4.67 7.45
C LYS A 131 8.27 3.68 6.64
N ALA A 132 8.16 2.38 6.94
CA ALA A 132 8.90 1.34 6.24
C ALA A 132 8.50 1.25 4.76
N ILE A 133 7.20 1.23 4.46
CA ILE A 133 6.71 1.21 3.07
C ILE A 133 7.07 2.52 2.35
N ALA A 134 6.82 3.69 2.95
CA ALA A 134 7.14 4.96 2.32
C ALA A 134 8.64 5.10 2.01
N GLY A 135 9.50 4.74 2.97
CA GLY A 135 10.94 4.78 2.78
C GLY A 135 11.45 3.74 1.77
N ALA A 136 10.87 2.54 1.73
CA ALA A 136 11.19 1.54 0.71
C ALA A 136 10.87 2.06 -0.70
N VAL A 137 9.68 2.64 -0.89
CA VAL A 137 9.29 3.27 -2.16
C VAL A 137 10.23 4.43 -2.50
N PHE A 138 10.53 5.31 -1.53
CA PHE A 138 11.40 6.47 -1.75
C PHE A 138 12.81 6.06 -2.17
N LEU A 139 13.46 5.15 -1.43
CA LEU A 139 14.82 4.70 -1.72
C LEU A 139 14.90 3.97 -3.06
N THR A 140 13.91 3.13 -3.35
CA THR A 140 13.83 2.41 -4.64
C THR A 140 13.68 3.40 -5.79
N ARG A 141 12.81 4.41 -5.66
CA ARG A 141 12.63 5.49 -6.65
C ARG A 141 13.92 6.30 -6.87
N GLN A 142 14.75 6.45 -5.84
CA GLN A 142 16.07 7.11 -5.93
C GLN A 142 17.16 6.19 -6.51
N GLY A 143 16.80 5.01 -7.03
CA GLY A 143 17.72 4.08 -7.68
C GLY A 143 18.62 3.31 -6.72
N LYS A 144 18.26 3.20 -5.43
CA LYS A 144 18.98 2.32 -4.51
C LYS A 144 18.69 0.86 -4.84
N ASP A 145 19.71 0.02 -4.77
CA ASP A 145 19.57 -1.41 -4.97
C ASP A 145 18.83 -2.07 -3.81
N ARG A 146 18.31 -3.27 -4.07
CA ARG A 146 17.48 -4.04 -3.12
C ARG A 146 18.19 -4.35 -1.81
N GLU A 147 19.49 -4.62 -1.83
CA GLU A 147 20.24 -4.96 -0.61
C GLU A 147 20.43 -3.71 0.26
N THR A 148 20.70 -2.55 -0.36
CA THR A 148 20.70 -1.26 0.34
C THR A 148 19.35 -0.99 1.00
N VAL A 149 18.23 -1.19 0.28
CA VAL A 149 16.88 -0.98 0.83
C VAL A 149 16.58 -1.98 1.95
N ARG A 150 16.88 -3.27 1.77
CA ARG A 150 16.73 -4.33 2.78
C ARG A 150 17.48 -3.96 4.07
N SER A 151 18.77 -3.68 3.96
CA SER A 151 19.63 -3.36 5.11
C SER A 151 19.15 -2.12 5.86
N TRP A 152 18.69 -1.10 5.13
CA TRP A 152 18.11 0.09 5.74
C TRP A 152 16.83 -0.23 6.53
N ILE A 153 15.93 -1.06 5.99
CA ILE A 153 14.69 -1.47 6.67
C ILE A 153 14.99 -2.29 7.92
N GLU A 154 15.86 -3.30 7.80
CA GLU A 154 16.28 -4.15 8.93
C GLU A 154 16.91 -3.32 10.06
N THR A 155 17.82 -2.41 9.71
CA THR A 155 18.51 -1.57 10.70
C THR A 155 17.58 -0.53 11.34
N THR A 156 16.69 0.07 10.56
CA THR A 156 15.88 1.21 11.01
C THR A 156 14.61 0.77 11.73
N PHE A 157 14.00 -0.35 11.30
CA PHE A 157 12.71 -0.79 11.78
C PHE A 157 12.71 -2.18 12.42
N ASP A 158 13.84 -2.89 12.42
CA ASP A 158 13.93 -4.23 13.02
C ASP A 158 12.92 -5.22 12.41
N TYR A 159 12.70 -5.11 11.09
CA TYR A 159 11.95 -6.10 10.33
C TYR A 159 12.91 -7.11 9.73
N ASP A 160 12.82 -8.37 10.15
CA ASP A 160 13.58 -9.47 9.54
C ASP A 160 13.09 -9.71 8.10
N LEU A 161 13.99 -9.59 7.11
CA LEU A 161 13.70 -9.81 5.68
C LEU A 161 14.51 -10.99 5.10
N SER A 162 15.08 -11.84 5.97
CA SER A 162 16.00 -12.91 5.59
C SER A 162 15.31 -14.20 5.11
N GLU A 163 14.12 -14.49 5.62
CA GLU A 163 13.40 -15.71 5.26
C GLU A 163 12.76 -15.60 3.86
N PRO A 164 12.97 -16.59 2.97
CA PRO A 164 12.43 -16.58 1.61
C PRO A 164 10.90 -16.68 1.53
N ILE A 165 10.31 -16.06 0.51
CA ILE A 165 8.87 -16.11 0.20
C ILE A 165 8.37 -17.56 0.09
N ASP A 166 9.14 -18.45 -0.52
CA ASP A 166 8.80 -19.87 -0.64
C ASP A 166 8.57 -20.54 0.72
N SER A 167 9.37 -20.18 1.73
CA SER A 167 9.19 -20.66 3.11
C SER A 167 7.90 -20.10 3.72
N ILE A 168 7.69 -18.79 3.58
CA ILE A 168 6.54 -18.06 4.13
C ILE A 168 5.22 -18.64 3.63
N ARG A 169 5.12 -19.08 2.37
CA ARG A 169 3.90 -19.69 1.81
C ARG A 169 3.37 -20.85 2.67
N SER A 170 4.27 -21.62 3.29
CA SER A 170 3.88 -22.79 4.10
C SER A 170 3.11 -22.43 5.38
N TRP A 171 3.48 -21.33 6.03
CA TRP A 171 3.01 -21.02 7.39
C TRP A 171 2.22 -19.71 7.50
N TYR A 172 2.41 -18.75 6.60
CA TYR A 172 1.74 -17.46 6.70
C TYR A 172 0.21 -17.57 6.60
N ARG A 173 -0.50 -16.74 7.37
CA ARG A 173 -1.96 -16.71 7.51
C ARG A 173 -2.42 -15.25 7.56
N PHE A 174 -3.74 -15.08 7.58
CA PHE A 174 -4.37 -13.76 7.64
C PHE A 174 -3.89 -12.95 8.85
N ASP A 175 -3.20 -11.84 8.59
CA ASP A 175 -2.67 -10.93 9.60
C ASP A 175 -2.79 -9.50 9.10
N VAL A 176 -3.57 -8.72 9.83
CA VAL A 176 -3.87 -7.30 9.51
C VAL A 176 -2.95 -6.33 10.28
N SER A 177 -1.96 -6.84 11.02
CA SER A 177 -1.00 -6.01 11.75
C SER A 177 0.14 -5.54 10.84
N CYS A 178 0.70 -4.35 11.11
CA CYS A 178 1.89 -3.88 10.39
C CYS A 178 3.06 -4.86 10.51
N GLN A 179 3.38 -5.31 11.73
CA GLN A 179 4.50 -6.22 11.98
C GLN A 179 4.32 -7.60 11.35
N GLY A 180 3.08 -8.04 11.15
CA GLY A 180 2.77 -9.31 10.51
C GLY A 180 2.71 -9.25 8.99
N SER A 181 2.41 -8.10 8.39
CA SER A 181 2.17 -8.00 6.93
C SER A 181 3.21 -7.16 6.17
N VAL A 182 3.69 -6.05 6.74
CA VAL A 182 4.66 -5.16 6.08
C VAL A 182 5.94 -5.89 5.67
N PRO A 183 6.60 -6.69 6.55
CA PRO A 183 7.78 -7.46 6.14
C PRO A 183 7.51 -8.41 4.99
N GLN A 184 6.31 -9.00 4.93
CA GLN A 184 5.97 -9.99 3.92
C GLN A 184 5.75 -9.35 2.54
N ALA A 185 5.13 -8.17 2.50
CA ALA A 185 5.03 -7.39 1.27
C ALA A 185 6.40 -6.93 0.76
N ILE A 186 7.31 -6.55 1.66
CA ILE A 186 8.69 -6.18 1.29
C ILE A 186 9.46 -7.39 0.75
N ARG A 187 9.37 -8.56 1.40
CA ARG A 187 9.96 -9.81 0.91
C ARG A 187 9.41 -10.20 -0.47
N ALA A 188 8.11 -10.01 -0.70
CA ALA A 188 7.47 -10.27 -2.00
C ALA A 188 8.09 -9.42 -3.13
N TRP A 189 8.39 -8.15 -2.86
CA TRP A 189 9.12 -7.28 -3.78
C TRP A 189 10.61 -7.68 -3.92
N LEU A 190 11.30 -7.96 -2.82
CA LEU A 190 12.73 -8.33 -2.84
C LEU A 190 13.04 -9.54 -3.73
N GLU A 191 12.10 -10.49 -3.83
CA GLU A 191 12.20 -11.71 -4.65
C GLU A 191 11.44 -11.61 -5.99
N SER A 192 11.02 -10.41 -6.39
CA SER A 192 10.27 -10.20 -7.64
C SER A 192 11.19 -9.93 -8.84
N THR A 193 10.72 -10.22 -10.04
CA THR A 193 11.40 -9.91 -11.31
C THR A 193 10.65 -8.91 -12.18
N SER A 194 9.43 -8.52 -11.77
CA SER A 194 8.59 -7.50 -12.39
C SER A 194 7.53 -7.02 -11.39
N LEU A 195 6.80 -5.97 -11.73
CA LEU A 195 5.64 -5.51 -10.96
C LEU A 195 4.60 -6.62 -10.75
N GLU A 196 4.20 -7.29 -11.84
CA GLU A 196 3.25 -8.40 -11.75
C GLU A 196 3.80 -9.54 -10.88
N ASP A 197 5.09 -9.85 -10.99
CA ASP A 197 5.73 -10.90 -10.21
C ASP A 197 5.75 -10.57 -8.70
N ALA A 198 5.94 -9.31 -8.31
CA ALA A 198 5.84 -8.86 -6.92
C ALA A 198 4.42 -9.05 -6.37
N ILE A 199 3.41 -8.69 -7.16
CA ILE A 199 1.98 -8.89 -6.84
C ILE A 199 1.66 -10.39 -6.72
N ARG A 200 2.15 -11.23 -7.64
CA ARG A 200 2.00 -12.70 -7.57
C ARG A 200 2.66 -13.26 -6.33
N ASN A 201 3.88 -12.81 -5.99
CA ASN A 201 4.57 -13.23 -4.77
C ASN A 201 3.71 -12.91 -3.53
N ALA A 202 3.20 -11.69 -3.41
CA ALA A 202 2.37 -11.25 -2.29
C ALA A 202 1.05 -12.03 -2.19
N ILE A 203 0.32 -12.25 -3.30
CA ILE A 203 -0.92 -13.04 -3.28
C ILE A 203 -0.63 -14.51 -2.94
N SER A 204 0.47 -15.06 -3.45
CA SER A 204 0.83 -16.47 -3.29
C SER A 204 1.19 -16.86 -1.85
N ILE A 205 1.51 -15.90 -0.97
CA ILE A 205 1.68 -16.20 0.46
C ILE A 205 0.35 -16.24 1.21
N GLY A 206 -0.77 -15.83 0.60
CA GLY A 206 -2.09 -15.75 1.22
C GLY A 206 -2.16 -14.73 2.36
N GLY A 207 -3.24 -14.79 3.14
CA GLY A 207 -3.56 -13.79 4.16
C GLY A 207 -4.32 -12.60 3.57
N ASP A 208 -3.99 -11.41 4.07
CA ASP A 208 -4.57 -10.12 3.68
C ASP A 208 -4.02 -9.70 2.30
N SER A 209 -4.54 -10.36 1.26
CA SER A 209 -3.86 -10.50 -0.04
C SER A 209 -3.87 -9.23 -0.88
N ASP A 210 -4.95 -8.45 -0.82
CA ASP A 210 -5.03 -7.09 -1.37
C ASP A 210 -4.04 -6.17 -0.68
N THR A 211 -4.03 -6.12 0.65
CA THR A 211 -3.12 -5.22 1.39
C THR A 211 -1.64 -5.57 1.15
N LEU A 212 -1.30 -6.86 1.15
CA LEU A 212 0.06 -7.33 0.85
C LEU A 212 0.48 -6.97 -0.58
N ALA A 213 -0.39 -7.22 -1.56
CA ALA A 213 -0.13 -6.92 -2.95
C ALA A 213 -0.07 -5.40 -3.21
N CYS A 214 -0.90 -4.62 -2.52
CA CYS A 214 -0.89 -3.17 -2.54
C CYS A 214 0.47 -2.62 -2.10
N MET A 215 0.97 -3.07 -0.94
CA MET A 215 2.27 -2.64 -0.44
C MET A 215 3.43 -3.13 -1.33
N ALA A 216 3.42 -4.39 -1.76
CA ALA A 216 4.46 -4.94 -2.64
C ALA A 216 4.49 -4.23 -4.00
N GLY A 217 3.32 -4.02 -4.60
CA GLY A 217 3.15 -3.32 -5.86
C GLY A 217 3.55 -1.85 -5.78
N ALA A 218 3.36 -1.19 -4.63
CA ALA A 218 3.82 0.17 -4.40
C ALA A 218 5.34 0.30 -4.54
N ILE A 219 6.10 -0.63 -3.95
CA ILE A 219 7.57 -0.64 -4.00
C ILE A 219 8.03 -1.09 -5.40
N ALA A 220 7.41 -2.14 -5.95
CA ALA A 220 7.77 -2.69 -7.26
C ALA A 220 7.57 -1.68 -8.40
N GLU A 221 6.55 -0.82 -8.35
CA GLU A 221 6.40 0.28 -9.32
C GLU A 221 7.62 1.21 -9.32
N ALA A 222 8.20 1.51 -8.16
CA ALA A 222 9.35 2.41 -8.07
C ALA A 222 10.60 1.82 -8.76
N GLU A 223 10.68 0.49 -8.88
CA GLU A 223 11.76 -0.21 -9.57
C GLU A 223 11.45 -0.44 -11.06
N PHE A 224 10.25 -0.93 -11.38
CA PHE A 224 9.91 -1.46 -12.70
C PHE A 224 9.05 -0.52 -13.55
N GLY A 225 8.43 0.49 -12.94
CA GLY A 225 7.38 1.28 -13.59
C GLY A 225 6.13 0.45 -13.91
N LEU A 226 5.31 0.96 -14.84
CA LEU A 226 4.13 0.27 -15.38
C LEU A 226 4.10 0.36 -16.91
N THR A 227 3.71 -0.73 -17.55
CA THR A 227 3.35 -0.79 -18.96
C THR A 227 2.01 -0.11 -19.25
N ASP A 228 1.76 0.24 -20.52
CA ASP A 228 0.49 0.84 -20.94
C ASP A 228 -0.72 -0.06 -20.67
N ASN A 229 -0.55 -1.38 -20.81
CA ASN A 229 -1.61 -2.34 -20.54
C ASN A 229 -1.95 -2.41 -19.05
N GLU A 230 -0.96 -2.35 -18.16
CA GLU A 230 -1.20 -2.31 -16.70
C GLU A 230 -1.90 -1.01 -16.31
N ARG A 231 -1.47 0.13 -16.87
CA ARG A 231 -2.16 1.42 -16.66
C ARG A 231 -3.60 1.37 -17.14
N TYR A 232 -3.84 0.85 -18.35
CA TYR A 232 -5.18 0.69 -18.90
C TYR A 232 -6.08 -0.17 -18.01
N ARG A 233 -5.57 -1.32 -17.54
CA ARG A 233 -6.28 -2.21 -16.61
C ARG A 233 -6.70 -1.45 -15.35
N ILE A 234 -5.77 -0.75 -14.70
CA ILE A 234 -6.07 0.03 -13.49
C ILE A 234 -7.20 1.05 -13.75
N PHE A 235 -7.03 1.92 -14.75
CA PHE A 235 -8.03 2.96 -15.04
C PHE A 235 -9.37 2.39 -15.52
N SER A 236 -9.41 1.17 -16.06
CA SER A 236 -10.67 0.50 -16.42
C SER A 236 -11.51 0.06 -15.21
N ARG A 237 -10.91 0.00 -14.00
CA ARG A 237 -11.59 -0.40 -12.76
C ARG A 237 -11.88 0.76 -11.82
N LEU A 238 -11.15 1.86 -11.92
CA LEU A 238 -11.41 3.05 -11.13
C LEU A 238 -12.63 3.79 -11.67
N ASP A 239 -13.43 4.36 -10.77
CA ASP A 239 -14.46 5.31 -11.17
C ASP A 239 -13.82 6.63 -11.68
N PRO A 240 -14.60 7.50 -12.35
CA PRO A 240 -14.08 8.76 -12.89
C PRO A 240 -13.52 9.71 -11.82
N GLY A 241 -14.03 9.67 -10.59
CA GLY A 241 -13.58 10.52 -9.48
C GLY A 241 -12.19 10.10 -9.00
N LEU A 242 -11.99 8.82 -8.71
CA LEU A 242 -10.69 8.26 -8.35
C LEU A 242 -9.67 8.47 -9.47
N SER A 243 -10.06 8.17 -10.71
CA SER A 243 -9.20 8.33 -11.89
C SER A 243 -8.67 9.75 -12.04
N LYS A 244 -9.53 10.76 -11.86
CA LYS A 244 -9.16 12.17 -11.97
C LYS A 244 -8.10 12.59 -10.95
N VAL A 245 -8.22 12.13 -9.70
CA VAL A 245 -7.25 12.45 -8.64
C VAL A 245 -5.90 11.79 -8.94
N VAL A 246 -5.90 10.51 -9.33
CA VAL A 246 -4.68 9.79 -9.70
C VAL A 246 -3.96 10.52 -10.84
N GLN A 247 -4.68 10.87 -11.91
CA GLN A 247 -4.10 11.60 -13.04
C GLN A 247 -3.53 12.97 -12.63
N ALA A 248 -4.24 13.72 -11.78
CA ALA A 248 -3.77 15.00 -11.28
C ALA A 248 -2.49 14.86 -10.44
N PHE A 249 -2.39 13.81 -9.62
CA PHE A 249 -1.21 13.54 -8.81
C PHE A 249 0.02 13.23 -9.67
N TYR A 250 -0.11 12.32 -10.64
CA TYR A 250 0.98 11.96 -11.54
C TYR A 250 1.47 13.14 -12.37
N LYS A 251 0.53 13.98 -12.85
CA LYS A 251 0.88 15.21 -13.57
C LYS A 251 1.73 16.17 -12.75
N ARG A 252 1.55 16.22 -11.42
CA ARG A 252 2.29 17.13 -10.54
C ARG A 252 3.63 16.56 -10.05
N PHE A 253 3.70 15.28 -9.75
CA PHE A 253 4.82 14.71 -8.98
C PHE A 253 5.63 13.62 -9.69
N VAL A 254 5.18 13.10 -10.83
CA VAL A 254 5.85 11.98 -11.50
C VAL A 254 6.33 12.34 -12.91
N GLU A 255 5.64 13.27 -13.58
CA GLU A 255 5.78 13.54 -15.02
C GLU A 255 5.48 12.29 -15.87
N ILE A 256 4.29 12.24 -16.49
CA ILE A 256 3.97 11.30 -17.58
C ILE A 256 3.87 12.12 -18.86
#